data_AF-A0A212SY75-F1
#
_entry.id   AF-A0A212SY75-F1
#
_cell.length_a   1.000
_cell.length_b   1.000
_cell.length_c   1.000
_cell.angle_alpha   90.00
_cell.angle_beta   90.00
_cell.angle_gamma   90.00
#
_symmetry.space_group_name_H-M   'P 1'
#
loop_
_entity.id
_entity.type
_entity.pdbx_description
1 polymer ?
#
loop_
_entity_poly.entity_id
_entity_poly.type
_entity_poly.pdbx_seq_one_letter_code
_entity_poly.pdbx_strand_id
1 'polypeptide(L)'
;MIRRVMSLLVALGAVVAALVVLPAATAQAATCATAWSSSAVYTGGGTVSHNGRNYTAKWWTQNETPGSSDVWADNGACGTGGGGEDPGQSNGFVVSEAQFNQMFPNRNPFYTYQGLTDALSAYPAFANTGSDEIKKREAAAFLANVSHETGGLVYIKEVNEANYPHYCDASQPYGCPAGQSAYYGKGPIQLSWNFNYKAAGDALGIDLLNNPYLVEQNAAIAWKTGLWYWNTQSGPGTMTGHNAIVNGAGFGETIRSINGAIECNGGNPAQVQSRINKFTQFTQLLGTTTGSNLSC
;
A
#
# COMPACT_ATOMS: atom_id res chain seq x y z
N MET A 1 54.78 -84.37 4.87
CA MET A 1 53.42 -84.49 5.44
C MET A 1 52.53 -83.45 4.82
N ILE A 2 51.40 -83.89 4.29
CA ILE A 2 50.42 -83.15 3.48
C ILE A 2 49.50 -82.29 4.38
N ARG A 3 49.28 -81.00 4.04
CA ARG A 3 48.11 -80.19 4.42
C ARG A 3 47.81 -79.23 3.24
N ARG A 4 46.85 -79.55 2.37
CA ARG A 4 45.41 -79.16 2.37
C ARG A 4 45.24 -77.63 2.36
N VAL A 5 45.09 -77.00 1.17
CA VAL A 5 43.84 -76.68 0.44
C VAL A 5 42.91 -75.73 1.22
N MET A 6 42.75 -74.49 0.74
CA MET A 6 41.44 -73.89 0.41
C MET A 6 41.62 -72.46 -0.11
N SER A 7 41.31 -72.28 -1.40
CA SER A 7 41.08 -70.99 -2.05
C SER A 7 39.74 -70.42 -1.58
N LEU A 8 39.70 -69.14 -1.20
CA LEU A 8 38.46 -68.35 -1.13
C LEU A 8 38.59 -67.18 -2.10
N LEU A 9 37.92 -67.30 -3.25
CA LEU A 9 37.56 -66.17 -4.11
C LEU A 9 36.31 -65.53 -3.52
N VAL A 10 36.43 -64.30 -3.03
CA VAL A 10 35.28 -63.45 -2.72
C VAL A 10 35.01 -62.59 -3.95
N ALA A 11 33.96 -62.93 -4.70
CA ALA A 11 33.45 -62.10 -5.78
C ALA A 11 32.54 -61.01 -5.17
N LEU A 12 33.00 -59.75 -5.17
CA LEU A 12 32.15 -58.60 -4.87
C LEU A 12 31.38 -58.22 -6.15
N GLY A 13 30.11 -58.57 -6.22
CA GLY A 13 29.19 -58.06 -7.24
C GLY A 13 28.66 -56.69 -6.81
N ALA A 14 29.06 -55.62 -7.50
CA ALA A 14 28.46 -54.30 -7.32
C ALA A 14 27.17 -54.22 -8.15
N VAL A 15 26.01 -54.19 -7.50
CA VAL A 15 24.73 -53.91 -8.16
C VAL A 15 24.60 -52.40 -8.28
N VAL A 16 24.80 -51.86 -9.47
CA VAL A 16 24.49 -50.46 -9.78
C VAL A 16 23.02 -50.39 -10.21
N ALA A 17 22.15 -49.95 -9.31
CA ALA A 17 20.78 -49.60 -9.66
C ALA A 17 20.78 -48.24 -10.37
N ALA A 18 20.52 -48.22 -11.68
CA ALA A 18 20.33 -46.99 -12.43
C ALA A 18 18.96 -46.38 -12.07
N LEU A 19 18.96 -45.30 -11.29
CA LEU A 19 17.80 -44.45 -11.08
C LEU A 19 17.52 -43.66 -12.36
N VAL A 20 16.45 -44.01 -13.06
CA VAL A 20 15.91 -43.19 -14.15
C VAL A 20 15.18 -42.00 -13.51
N VAL A 21 15.81 -40.83 -13.52
CA VAL A 21 15.17 -39.58 -13.11
C VAL A 21 14.30 -39.10 -14.27
N LEU A 22 12.98 -39.25 -14.15
CA LEU A 22 12.04 -38.57 -15.04
C LEU A 22 11.99 -37.07 -14.69
N PRO A 23 11.94 -36.15 -15.67
CA PRO A 23 11.72 -34.74 -15.38
C PRO A 23 10.32 -34.57 -14.77
N ALA A 24 10.24 -33.91 -13.62
CA ALA A 24 8.97 -33.56 -12.99
C ALA A 24 8.20 -32.60 -13.91
N ALA A 25 6.95 -32.93 -14.24
CA ALA A 25 6.05 -32.01 -14.90
C ALA A 25 5.83 -30.78 -14.01
N THR A 26 5.97 -29.58 -14.57
CA THR A 26 5.66 -28.34 -13.86
C THR A 26 4.16 -28.24 -13.66
N ALA A 27 3.69 -28.33 -12.41
CA ALA A 27 2.30 -28.04 -12.08
C ALA A 27 2.05 -26.54 -12.31
N GLN A 28 1.27 -26.20 -13.33
CA GLN A 28 0.82 -24.84 -13.57
C GLN A 28 -0.33 -24.51 -12.60
N ALA A 29 -0.20 -23.39 -11.89
CA ALA A 29 -1.28 -22.88 -11.04
C ALA A 29 -2.50 -22.51 -11.91
N ALA A 30 -3.70 -22.62 -11.33
CA ALA A 30 -4.93 -22.26 -12.02
C ALA A 30 -4.93 -20.77 -12.41
N THR A 31 -5.69 -20.38 -13.43
CA THR A 31 -5.90 -18.96 -13.74
C THR A 31 -6.66 -18.27 -12.61
N CYS A 32 -6.26 -17.06 -12.22
CA CYS A 32 -6.99 -16.30 -11.20
C CYS A 32 -8.36 -15.86 -11.70
N ALA A 33 -9.38 -16.01 -10.86
CA ALA A 33 -10.70 -15.42 -11.05
C ALA A 33 -10.64 -13.89 -10.90
N THR A 34 -11.76 -13.21 -11.14
CA THR A 34 -11.88 -11.76 -10.91
C THR A 34 -11.48 -11.41 -9.48
N ALA A 35 -10.67 -10.36 -9.31
CA ALA A 35 -10.22 -9.94 -7.99
C ALA A 35 -11.41 -9.65 -7.06
N TRP A 36 -11.31 -10.08 -5.82
CA TRP A 36 -12.28 -9.76 -4.79
C TRP A 36 -12.34 -8.23 -4.58
N SER A 37 -13.54 -7.72 -4.33
CA SER A 37 -13.82 -6.32 -4.08
C SER A 37 -14.68 -6.19 -2.83
N SER A 38 -14.26 -5.34 -1.90
CA SER A 38 -14.96 -5.08 -0.65
C SER A 38 -16.37 -4.52 -0.84
N SER A 39 -16.61 -3.75 -1.92
CA SER A 39 -17.91 -3.16 -2.21
C SER A 39 -18.86 -4.09 -2.97
N ALA A 40 -18.34 -5.17 -3.57
CA ALA A 40 -19.14 -6.11 -4.33
C ALA A 40 -19.92 -7.06 -3.41
N VAL A 41 -21.14 -7.37 -3.83
CA VAL A 41 -21.97 -8.41 -3.21
C VAL A 41 -21.71 -9.73 -3.92
N TYR A 42 -21.41 -10.78 -3.15
CA TYR A 42 -21.21 -12.13 -3.64
C TYR A 42 -22.30 -13.05 -3.08
N THR A 43 -22.82 -13.94 -3.90
CA THR A 43 -23.76 -15.00 -3.48
C THR A 43 -23.06 -16.36 -3.46
N GLY A 44 -23.67 -17.36 -2.81
CA GLY A 44 -23.15 -18.72 -2.79
C GLY A 44 -22.79 -19.22 -4.20
N GLY A 45 -21.58 -19.75 -4.35
CA GLY A 45 -20.98 -20.18 -5.61
C GLY A 45 -20.18 -19.11 -6.36
N GLY A 46 -20.20 -17.83 -5.93
CA GLY A 46 -19.41 -16.77 -6.55
C GLY A 46 -17.91 -16.98 -6.33
N THR A 47 -17.11 -16.92 -7.39
CA THR A 47 -15.66 -17.13 -7.33
C THR A 47 -14.90 -15.81 -7.49
N VAL A 48 -13.87 -15.62 -6.67
CA VAL A 48 -12.96 -14.46 -6.69
C VAL A 48 -11.52 -14.89 -6.53
N SER A 49 -10.57 -14.02 -6.87
CA SER A 49 -9.17 -14.17 -6.47
C SER A 49 -8.80 -13.19 -5.35
N HIS A 50 -7.97 -13.64 -4.40
CA HIS A 50 -7.41 -12.83 -3.32
C HIS A 50 -6.05 -13.41 -2.92
N ASN A 51 -5.02 -12.56 -2.79
CA ASN A 51 -3.64 -12.96 -2.40
C ASN A 51 -3.07 -14.16 -3.18
N GLY A 52 -3.22 -14.15 -4.51
CA GLY A 52 -2.71 -15.22 -5.38
C GLY A 52 -3.44 -16.55 -5.22
N ARG A 53 -4.66 -16.56 -4.68
CA ARG A 53 -5.50 -17.75 -4.49
C ARG A 53 -6.92 -17.48 -4.96
N ASN A 54 -7.57 -18.51 -5.49
CA ASN A 54 -8.99 -18.44 -5.80
C ASN A 54 -9.82 -18.84 -4.58
N TYR A 55 -11.00 -18.25 -4.43
CA TYR A 55 -11.96 -18.54 -3.37
C TYR A 55 -13.38 -18.57 -3.91
N THR A 56 -14.23 -19.38 -3.28
CA THR A 56 -15.66 -19.49 -3.60
C THR A 56 -16.51 -19.14 -2.39
N ALA A 57 -17.45 -18.21 -2.55
CA ALA A 57 -18.39 -17.84 -1.50
C ALA A 57 -19.32 -19.02 -1.18
N LYS A 58 -19.46 -19.36 0.09
CA LYS A 58 -20.38 -20.42 0.54
C LYS A 58 -21.82 -19.91 0.67
N TRP A 59 -21.99 -18.63 0.98
CA TRP A 59 -23.30 -17.96 1.09
C TRP A 59 -23.15 -16.47 0.73
N TRP A 60 -24.23 -15.71 0.89
CA TRP A 60 -24.23 -14.27 0.65
C TRP A 60 -23.18 -13.56 1.51
N THR A 61 -22.35 -12.71 0.89
CA THR A 61 -21.33 -11.93 1.59
C THR A 61 -21.06 -10.61 0.87
N GLN A 62 -20.72 -9.60 1.65
CA GLN A 62 -20.20 -8.33 1.19
C GLN A 62 -19.16 -7.87 2.22
N ASN A 63 -18.01 -7.36 1.75
CA ASN A 63 -16.96 -6.84 2.61
C ASN A 63 -16.37 -7.84 3.64
N GLU A 64 -16.53 -9.15 3.45
CA GLU A 64 -15.78 -10.16 4.21
C GLU A 64 -14.63 -10.66 3.35
N THR A 65 -13.41 -10.58 3.86
CA THR A 65 -12.20 -10.87 3.07
C THR A 65 -11.95 -12.38 2.93
N PRO A 66 -11.71 -12.89 1.69
CA PRO A 66 -11.31 -14.28 1.49
C PRO A 66 -10.05 -14.65 2.25
N GLY A 67 -10.04 -15.84 2.88
CA GLY A 67 -8.95 -16.29 3.74
C GLY A 67 -8.96 -15.73 5.18
N SER A 68 -9.85 -14.78 5.49
CA SER A 68 -10.04 -14.24 6.86
C SER A 68 -11.45 -14.44 7.43
N SER A 69 -12.43 -14.75 6.57
CA SER A 69 -13.79 -15.12 7.00
C SER A 69 -14.11 -16.53 6.56
N ASP A 70 -14.89 -17.22 7.39
CA ASP A 70 -15.39 -18.55 7.08
C ASP A 70 -16.22 -18.56 5.81
N VAL A 71 -16.82 -17.45 5.34
CA VAL A 71 -17.68 -17.48 4.15
C VAL A 71 -16.96 -17.93 2.87
N TRP A 72 -15.64 -17.86 2.81
CA TRP A 72 -14.85 -18.17 1.62
C TRP A 72 -14.20 -19.55 1.69
N ALA A 73 -14.55 -20.43 0.76
CA ALA A 73 -13.85 -21.69 0.55
C ALA A 73 -12.62 -21.46 -0.34
N ASP A 74 -11.43 -21.82 0.15
CA ASP A 74 -10.16 -21.71 -0.59
C ASP A 74 -10.08 -22.75 -1.72
N ASN A 75 -9.84 -22.30 -2.96
CA ASN A 75 -9.72 -23.11 -4.17
C ASN A 75 -8.28 -23.29 -4.65
N GLY A 76 -7.28 -22.89 -3.87
CA GLY A 76 -5.86 -23.04 -4.17
C GLY A 76 -5.23 -21.83 -4.83
N ALA A 77 -3.92 -21.93 -5.03
CA ALA A 77 -3.11 -20.89 -5.67
C ALA A 77 -3.50 -20.67 -7.14
N CYS A 78 -3.41 -19.43 -7.59
CA CYS A 78 -3.67 -19.03 -8.97
C CYS A 78 -2.57 -18.07 -9.50
N GLY A 79 -2.29 -18.11 -10.80
CA GLY A 79 -1.30 -17.25 -11.48
C GLY A 79 -0.46 -17.96 -12.55
N THR A 80 0.29 -17.20 -13.36
CA THR A 80 1.18 -17.74 -14.40
C THR A 80 2.54 -18.11 -13.82
N GLY A 81 2.91 -19.38 -13.86
CA GLY A 81 4.23 -19.85 -13.46
C GLY A 81 5.33 -19.34 -14.40
N GLY A 82 6.20 -18.46 -13.91
CA GLY A 82 7.39 -18.00 -14.61
C GLY A 82 8.23 -17.00 -13.82
N GLY A 83 9.20 -17.50 -13.05
CA GLY A 83 10.43 -16.77 -12.68
C GLY A 83 10.37 -15.72 -11.56
N GLY A 84 10.61 -16.15 -10.32
CA GLY A 84 11.35 -15.35 -9.33
C GLY A 84 10.71 -14.06 -8.80
N GLU A 85 9.40 -13.98 -8.68
CA GLU A 85 8.71 -12.85 -8.04
C GLU A 85 8.09 -13.26 -6.69
N ASP A 86 8.31 -12.40 -5.69
CA ASP A 86 7.83 -12.48 -4.30
C ASP A 86 6.30 -12.65 -4.25
N PRO A 87 5.71 -13.56 -3.43
CA PRO A 87 4.29 -13.93 -3.49
C PRO A 87 3.26 -12.84 -3.10
N GLY A 88 3.65 -11.56 -3.07
CA GLY A 88 2.83 -10.44 -2.62
C GLY A 88 2.75 -9.24 -3.56
N GLN A 89 3.19 -9.36 -4.82
CA GLN A 89 2.98 -8.30 -5.80
C GLN A 89 1.55 -8.34 -6.37
N SER A 90 0.71 -7.42 -5.89
CA SER A 90 -0.55 -7.08 -6.54
C SER A 90 -0.25 -6.41 -7.89
N ASN A 91 -0.59 -7.08 -9.00
CA ASN A 91 -0.80 -6.55 -10.36
C ASN A 91 -0.22 -5.14 -10.67
N GLY A 92 1.09 -4.93 -10.52
CA GLY A 92 1.77 -3.71 -11.00
C GLY A 92 2.02 -2.57 -10.00
N PHE A 93 1.75 -2.71 -8.69
CA PHE A 93 2.25 -1.73 -7.71
C PHE A 93 3.69 -2.02 -7.28
N VAL A 94 4.51 -0.97 -7.19
CA VAL A 94 5.97 -1.08 -6.94
C VAL A 94 6.37 -1.34 -5.48
N VAL A 95 5.40 -1.38 -4.56
CA VAL A 95 5.59 -1.73 -3.15
C VAL A 95 4.83 -3.01 -2.89
N SER A 96 5.50 -4.09 -2.50
CA SER A 96 4.82 -5.33 -2.11
C SER A 96 4.16 -5.20 -0.73
N GLU A 97 3.20 -6.09 -0.43
CA GLU A 97 2.60 -6.12 0.91
C GLU A 97 3.65 -6.35 2.01
N ALA A 98 4.65 -7.21 1.74
CA ALA A 98 5.74 -7.45 2.67
C ALA A 98 6.56 -6.18 2.93
N GLN A 99 6.85 -5.39 1.89
CA GLN A 99 7.51 -4.10 2.04
C GLN A 99 6.64 -3.10 2.80
N PHE A 100 5.34 -3.02 2.50
CA PHE A 100 4.41 -2.18 3.24
C PHE A 100 4.36 -2.54 4.74
N ASN A 101 4.35 -3.83 5.07
CA ASN A 101 4.41 -4.32 6.46
C ASN A 101 5.74 -3.94 7.14
N GLN A 102 6.87 -3.98 6.43
CA GLN A 102 8.17 -3.53 6.94
C GLN A 102 8.24 -2.01 7.14
N MET A 103 7.58 -1.23 6.27
CA MET A 103 7.48 0.23 6.40
C MET A 103 6.64 0.63 7.63
N PHE A 104 5.59 -0.14 7.91
CA PHE A 104 4.58 0.19 8.92
C PHE A 104 4.30 -0.97 9.89
N PRO A 105 5.29 -1.35 10.73
CA PRO A 105 5.17 -2.53 11.60
C PRO A 105 4.19 -2.34 12.75
N ASN A 106 3.92 -1.09 13.15
CA ASN A 106 3.04 -0.75 14.28
C ASN A 106 1.73 -0.07 13.84
N ARG A 107 1.38 -0.15 12.54
CA ARG A 107 0.19 0.55 12.04
C ARG A 107 -1.09 0.08 12.73
N ASN A 108 -2.04 0.99 12.82
CA ASN A 108 -3.41 0.63 13.13
C ASN A 108 -3.95 -0.33 12.04
N PRO A 109 -4.64 -1.43 12.40
CA PRO A 109 -5.23 -2.36 11.44
C PRO A 109 -6.18 -1.73 10.42
N PHE A 110 -6.72 -0.54 10.71
CA PHE A 110 -7.47 0.27 9.75
C PHE A 110 -6.71 0.49 8.43
N TYR A 111 -5.41 0.76 8.50
CA TYR A 111 -4.61 1.02 7.30
C TYR A 111 -4.14 -0.29 6.68
N THR A 112 -4.99 -0.87 5.84
CA THR A 112 -4.67 -2.09 5.11
C THR A 112 -3.87 -1.79 3.84
N TYR A 113 -3.00 -2.73 3.44
CA TYR A 113 -2.33 -2.68 2.15
C TYR A 113 -3.35 -2.76 1.00
N GLN A 114 -4.40 -3.56 1.17
CA GLN A 114 -5.52 -3.63 0.21
C GLN A 114 -6.22 -2.28 0.03
N GLY A 115 -6.47 -1.54 1.12
CA GLY A 115 -7.08 -0.21 1.01
C GLY A 115 -6.22 0.74 0.18
N LEU A 116 -4.89 0.64 0.29
CA LEU A 116 -3.97 1.42 -0.53
C LEU A 116 -4.05 0.98 -2.00
N THR A 117 -3.98 -0.31 -2.28
CA THR A 117 -4.00 -0.82 -3.67
C THR A 117 -5.34 -0.59 -4.37
N ASP A 118 -6.47 -0.70 -3.65
CA ASP A 118 -7.81 -0.36 -4.14
C ASP A 118 -7.90 1.13 -4.54
N ALA A 119 -7.20 2.00 -3.81
CA ALA A 119 -7.19 3.44 -4.05
C ALA A 119 -6.37 3.85 -5.28
N LEU A 120 -5.37 3.04 -5.71
CA LEU A 120 -4.47 3.38 -6.83
C LEU A 120 -5.22 3.66 -8.13
N SER A 121 -6.35 2.99 -8.36
CA SER A 121 -7.18 3.19 -9.56
C SER A 121 -7.74 4.61 -9.69
N ALA A 122 -7.86 5.36 -8.59
CA ALA A 122 -8.29 6.76 -8.62
C ALA A 122 -7.21 7.69 -9.23
N TYR A 123 -5.94 7.28 -9.20
CA TYR A 123 -4.80 8.05 -9.69
C TYR A 123 -3.82 7.15 -10.45
N PRO A 124 -4.16 6.72 -11.68
CA PRO A 124 -3.41 5.69 -12.42
C PRO A 124 -1.97 6.08 -12.80
N ALA A 125 -1.61 7.36 -12.70
CA ALA A 125 -0.26 7.86 -12.93
C ALA A 125 0.65 7.75 -11.69
N PHE A 126 0.07 7.69 -10.49
CA PHE A 126 0.80 7.61 -9.23
C PHE A 126 1.63 6.33 -9.15
N ALA A 127 2.92 6.47 -8.87
CA ALA A 127 3.89 5.37 -8.82
C ALA A 127 3.89 4.50 -10.09
N ASN A 128 3.47 5.08 -11.21
CA ASN A 128 3.36 4.42 -12.51
C ASN A 128 3.87 5.30 -13.67
N THR A 129 4.52 6.43 -13.35
CA THR A 129 5.07 7.38 -14.32
C THR A 129 6.60 7.39 -14.23
N GLY A 130 7.27 7.40 -15.38
CA GLY A 130 8.74 7.40 -15.47
C GLY A 130 9.37 6.01 -15.33
N SER A 131 10.68 5.96 -15.04
CA SER A 131 11.42 4.71 -14.81
C SER A 131 10.99 4.03 -13.51
N ASP A 132 11.28 2.74 -13.35
CA ASP A 132 10.97 2.02 -12.11
C ASP A 132 11.67 2.62 -10.88
N GLU A 133 12.83 3.26 -11.09
CA GLU A 133 13.51 4.05 -10.06
C GLU A 133 12.63 5.22 -9.58
N ILE A 134 12.05 5.98 -10.51
CA ILE A 134 11.14 7.11 -10.23
C ILE A 134 9.85 6.61 -9.58
N LYS A 135 9.23 5.55 -10.11
CA LYS A 135 8.01 4.95 -9.55
C LYS A 135 8.20 4.55 -8.08
N LYS A 136 9.28 3.83 -7.78
CA LYS A 136 9.64 3.44 -6.41
C LYS A 136 9.94 4.65 -5.53
N ARG A 137 10.63 5.66 -6.07
CA ARG A 137 10.94 6.90 -5.34
C ARG A 137 9.67 7.65 -4.99
N GLU A 138 8.71 7.74 -5.90
CA GLU A 138 7.42 8.39 -5.66
C GLU A 138 6.62 7.64 -4.59
N ALA A 139 6.52 6.31 -4.69
CA ALA A 139 5.85 5.50 -3.68
C ALA A 139 6.50 5.68 -2.29
N ALA A 140 7.84 5.66 -2.21
CA ALA A 140 8.56 5.92 -0.96
C ALA A 140 8.30 7.34 -0.44
N ALA A 141 8.28 8.35 -1.30
CA ALA A 141 8.07 9.75 -0.92
C ALA A 141 6.66 9.98 -0.35
N PHE A 142 5.63 9.42 -1.01
CA PHE A 142 4.26 9.47 -0.52
C PHE A 142 4.13 8.77 0.83
N LEU A 143 4.57 7.51 0.92
CA LEU A 143 4.45 6.71 2.14
C LEU A 143 5.27 7.29 3.30
N ALA A 144 6.41 7.93 3.03
CA ALA A 144 7.21 8.58 4.07
C ALA A 144 6.53 9.81 4.67
N ASN A 145 5.91 10.64 3.84
CA ASN A 145 5.10 11.75 4.34
C ASN A 145 3.88 11.23 5.11
N VAL A 146 3.18 10.22 4.59
CA VAL A 146 2.08 9.56 5.30
C VAL A 146 2.52 9.03 6.67
N SER A 147 3.68 8.38 6.73
CA SER A 147 4.28 7.91 7.99
C SER A 147 4.51 9.07 8.96
N HIS A 148 4.98 10.22 8.47
CA HIS A 148 5.18 11.40 9.30
C HIS A 148 3.86 11.97 9.85
N GLU A 149 2.84 12.14 9.00
CA GLU A 149 1.54 12.71 9.40
C GLU A 149 0.80 11.86 10.45
N THR A 150 1.01 10.54 10.42
CA THR A 150 0.18 9.59 11.17
C THR A 150 0.94 8.84 12.27
N GLY A 151 2.21 9.19 12.52
CA GLY A 151 3.06 8.47 13.46
C GLY A 151 3.30 7.01 13.03
N GLY A 152 3.53 6.78 11.73
CA GLY A 152 3.72 5.45 11.16
C GLY A 152 2.41 4.68 11.00
N LEU A 153 1.34 5.36 10.59
CA LEU A 153 -0.03 4.84 10.45
C LEU A 153 -0.63 4.35 11.77
N VAL A 154 -0.12 4.81 12.92
CA VAL A 154 -0.69 4.51 14.25
C VAL A 154 -2.01 5.26 14.45
N TYR A 155 -2.06 6.52 13.99
CA TYR A 155 -3.20 7.39 14.19
C TYR A 155 -4.09 7.45 12.94
N ILE A 156 -5.38 7.19 13.12
CA ILE A 156 -6.41 7.33 12.08
C ILE A 156 -6.90 8.79 12.00
N LYS A 157 -6.94 9.47 13.14
CA LYS A 157 -7.45 10.81 13.30
C LYS A 157 -6.53 11.64 14.18
N GLU A 158 -6.67 12.96 14.08
CA GLU A 158 -5.99 13.91 14.94
C GLU A 158 -6.22 13.59 16.42
N VAL A 159 -5.14 13.59 17.21
CA VAL A 159 -5.17 13.17 18.62
C VAL A 159 -5.77 14.24 19.52
N ASN A 160 -5.48 15.52 19.27
CA ASN A 160 -5.92 16.60 20.14
C ASN A 160 -7.36 17.03 19.81
N GLU A 161 -8.34 16.40 20.45
CA GLU A 161 -9.76 16.70 20.22
C GLU A 161 -10.15 18.15 20.54
N ALA A 162 -9.36 18.86 21.36
CA ALA A 162 -9.58 20.29 21.63
C ALA A 162 -9.44 21.16 20.36
N ASN A 163 -8.68 20.72 19.37
CA ASN A 163 -8.49 21.43 18.11
C ASN A 163 -9.65 21.22 17.12
N TYR A 164 -10.49 20.20 17.31
CA TYR A 164 -11.49 19.80 16.30
C TYR A 164 -12.41 20.93 15.83
N PRO A 165 -12.87 21.86 16.69
CA PRO A 165 -13.71 22.98 16.27
C PRO A 165 -13.02 24.01 15.35
N HIS A 166 -11.70 23.98 15.22
CA HIS A 166 -10.93 24.95 14.42
C HIS A 166 -11.08 24.75 12.91
N TYR A 167 -11.38 23.52 12.48
CA TYR A 167 -11.31 23.13 11.06
C TYR A 167 -12.60 23.38 10.27
N CYS A 168 -13.43 24.30 10.75
CA CYS A 168 -14.60 24.76 10.01
C CYS A 168 -14.39 26.21 9.60
N ASP A 169 -14.12 26.42 8.31
CA ASP A 169 -14.15 27.74 7.71
C ASP A 169 -15.59 28.13 7.40
N ALA A 170 -16.19 28.91 8.30
CA ALA A 170 -17.55 29.41 8.18
C ALA A 170 -17.73 30.45 7.05
N SER A 171 -16.64 30.94 6.45
CA SER A 171 -16.73 31.84 5.29
C SER A 171 -17.08 31.11 3.99
N GLN A 172 -16.92 29.78 3.96
CA GLN A 172 -17.31 28.96 2.81
C GLN A 172 -18.82 28.97 2.63
N PRO A 173 -19.34 29.14 1.40
CA PRO A 173 -20.79 29.25 1.15
C PRO A 173 -21.56 27.97 1.47
N TYR A 174 -20.90 26.82 1.47
CA TYR A 174 -21.46 25.52 1.86
C TYR A 174 -21.33 25.23 3.36
N GLY A 175 -20.66 26.09 4.13
CA GLY A 175 -20.49 25.96 5.56
C GLY A 175 -19.91 24.62 6.00
N CYS A 176 -20.46 24.09 7.09
CA CYS A 176 -19.96 22.91 7.79
C CYS A 176 -21.11 21.95 8.13
N PRO A 177 -21.75 21.33 7.13
CA PRO A 177 -23.00 20.59 7.31
C PRO A 177 -22.87 19.35 8.23
N ALA A 178 -21.71 18.69 8.27
CA ALA A 178 -21.44 17.62 9.22
C ALA A 178 -21.20 18.09 10.68
N GLY A 179 -21.17 19.40 10.92
CA GLY A 179 -20.92 20.03 12.21
C GLY A 179 -19.58 20.77 12.29
N GLN A 180 -19.50 21.78 13.17
CA GLN A 180 -18.31 22.63 13.38
C GLN A 180 -17.04 21.81 13.66
N SER A 181 -17.17 20.72 14.42
CA SER A 181 -16.05 19.90 14.89
C SER A 181 -15.87 18.60 14.08
N ALA A 182 -16.38 18.53 12.85
CA ALA A 182 -16.36 17.29 12.05
C ALA A 182 -15.17 17.17 11.09
N TYR A 183 -14.46 18.27 10.82
CA TYR A 183 -13.44 18.37 9.75
C TYR A 183 -11.99 18.38 10.25
N TYR A 184 -11.75 17.84 11.44
CA TYR A 184 -10.41 17.56 11.97
C TYR A 184 -9.63 16.56 11.11
N GLY A 185 -8.32 16.47 11.33
CA GLY A 185 -7.43 15.61 10.55
C GLY A 185 -7.82 14.13 10.58
N LYS A 186 -7.98 13.51 9.41
CA LYS A 186 -8.23 12.06 9.26
C LYS A 186 -7.41 11.44 8.14
N GLY A 187 -7.13 10.14 8.27
CA GLY A 187 -6.52 9.32 7.25
C GLY A 187 -5.02 9.62 7.02
N PRO A 188 -4.46 9.09 5.92
CA PRO A 188 -3.02 9.01 5.72
C PRO A 188 -2.32 10.36 5.54
N ILE A 189 -3.06 11.41 5.15
CA ILE A 189 -2.54 12.78 5.01
C ILE A 189 -3.13 13.74 6.06
N GLN A 190 -3.84 13.21 7.07
CA GLN A 190 -4.54 14.02 8.07
C GLN A 190 -5.43 15.10 7.42
N LEU A 191 -6.28 14.70 6.46
CA LEU A 191 -7.18 15.59 5.73
C LEU A 191 -7.99 16.44 6.71
N SER A 192 -7.83 17.75 6.63
CA SER A 192 -8.39 18.73 7.57
C SER A 192 -9.06 19.87 6.82
N TRP A 193 -10.01 20.55 7.44
CA TRP A 193 -10.81 21.67 6.90
C TRP A 193 -11.96 21.30 5.96
N ASN A 194 -13.15 21.84 6.23
CA ASN A 194 -14.36 21.65 5.41
C ASN A 194 -14.14 21.85 3.91
N PHE A 195 -13.35 22.85 3.51
CA PHE A 195 -13.04 23.09 2.09
C PHE A 195 -12.20 21.98 1.44
N ASN A 196 -11.29 21.34 2.18
CA ASN A 196 -10.52 20.21 1.66
C ASN A 196 -11.38 18.94 1.59
N TYR A 197 -12.24 18.70 2.57
CA TYR A 197 -13.21 17.59 2.50
C TYR A 197 -14.16 17.77 1.30
N LYS A 198 -14.61 19.00 1.03
CA LYS A 198 -15.40 19.32 -0.17
C LYS A 198 -14.63 19.03 -1.46
N ALA A 199 -13.42 19.58 -1.59
CA ALA A 199 -12.62 19.44 -2.80
C ALA A 199 -12.19 17.98 -3.07
N ALA A 200 -11.79 17.25 -2.03
CA ALA A 200 -11.49 15.82 -2.13
C ALA A 200 -12.73 15.01 -2.51
N GLY A 201 -13.86 15.31 -1.89
CA GLY A 201 -15.12 14.63 -2.16
C GLY A 201 -15.58 14.81 -3.61
N ASP A 202 -15.53 16.05 -4.12
CA ASP A 202 -15.86 16.36 -5.52
C ASP A 202 -14.97 15.60 -6.50
N ALA A 203 -13.65 15.58 -6.25
CA ALA A 203 -12.68 14.92 -7.13
C ALA A 203 -12.84 13.38 -7.14
N LEU A 204 -13.24 12.80 -6.01
CA LEU A 204 -13.36 11.35 -5.83
C LEU A 204 -14.77 10.82 -6.11
N GLY A 205 -15.76 11.71 -6.29
CA GLY A 205 -17.18 11.34 -6.41
C GLY A 205 -17.77 10.77 -5.11
N ILE A 206 -17.30 11.25 -3.95
CA ILE A 206 -17.71 10.79 -2.61
C ILE A 206 -18.12 12.02 -1.79
N ASP A 207 -19.31 12.03 -1.20
CA ASP A 207 -19.74 13.20 -0.40
C ASP A 207 -19.08 13.24 0.99
N LEU A 208 -17.82 13.69 1.00
CA LEU A 208 -17.00 13.85 2.19
C LEU A 208 -17.30 15.13 2.96
N LEU A 209 -17.99 16.11 2.36
CA LEU A 209 -18.42 17.31 3.09
C LEU A 209 -19.53 16.95 4.08
N ASN A 210 -20.55 16.20 3.65
CA ASN A 210 -21.62 15.78 4.56
C ASN A 210 -21.26 14.54 5.39
N ASN A 211 -20.32 13.70 4.91
CA ASN A 211 -19.89 12.48 5.60
C ASN A 211 -18.36 12.40 5.78
N PRO A 212 -17.73 13.35 6.51
CA PRO A 212 -16.28 13.38 6.67
C PRO A 212 -15.73 12.17 7.45
N TYR A 213 -16.58 11.51 8.24
CA TYR A 213 -16.22 10.30 9.01
C TYR A 213 -15.88 9.09 8.13
N LEU A 214 -16.27 9.09 6.84
CA LEU A 214 -15.87 8.03 5.91
C LEU A 214 -14.35 7.88 5.81
N VAL A 215 -13.60 8.97 6.00
CA VAL A 215 -12.12 8.98 5.94
C VAL A 215 -11.49 8.23 7.13
N GLU A 216 -12.21 8.07 8.25
CA GLU A 216 -11.74 7.28 9.40
C GLU A 216 -12.47 5.92 9.55
N GLN A 217 -13.43 5.64 8.68
CA GLN A 217 -14.25 4.42 8.72
C GLN A 217 -13.98 3.47 7.54
N ASN A 218 -13.46 3.98 6.42
CA ASN A 218 -13.16 3.19 5.24
C ASN A 218 -11.72 3.42 4.77
N ALA A 219 -10.89 2.37 4.85
CA ALA A 219 -9.48 2.41 4.51
C ALA A 219 -9.21 2.86 3.06
N ALA A 220 -9.99 2.37 2.10
CA ALA A 220 -9.82 2.73 0.69
C ALA A 220 -10.19 4.21 0.46
N ILE A 221 -11.24 4.73 1.12
CA ILE A 221 -11.58 6.15 1.06
C ILE A 221 -10.46 6.99 1.68
N ALA A 222 -9.90 6.57 2.83
CA ALA A 222 -8.77 7.25 3.45
C ALA A 222 -7.55 7.31 2.52
N TRP A 223 -7.19 6.19 1.89
CA TRP A 223 -6.09 6.17 0.93
C TRP A 223 -6.36 7.02 -0.31
N LYS A 224 -7.61 7.04 -0.82
CA LYS A 224 -8.00 7.93 -1.91
C LYS A 224 -7.83 9.41 -1.56
N THR A 225 -8.12 9.84 -0.33
CA THR A 225 -7.89 11.24 0.08
C THR A 225 -6.40 11.57 0.16
N GLY A 226 -5.57 10.64 0.62
CA GLY A 226 -4.11 10.79 0.58
C GLY A 226 -3.58 10.94 -0.84
N LEU A 227 -4.01 10.05 -1.75
CA LEU A 227 -3.62 10.12 -3.17
C LEU A 227 -4.19 11.37 -3.85
N TRP A 228 -5.41 11.80 -3.52
CA TRP A 228 -5.98 13.06 -4.01
C TRP A 228 -5.06 14.22 -3.68
N TYR A 229 -4.65 14.35 -2.42
CA TYR A 229 -3.76 15.44 -2.02
C TYR A 229 -2.45 15.38 -2.80
N TRP A 230 -1.80 14.21 -2.81
CA TRP A 230 -0.50 14.00 -3.45
C TRP A 230 -0.47 14.34 -4.94
N ASN A 231 -1.53 13.96 -5.66
CA ASN A 231 -1.58 14.07 -7.11
C ASN A 231 -2.18 15.39 -7.61
N THR A 232 -2.92 16.12 -6.77
CA THR A 232 -3.70 17.29 -7.22
C THR A 232 -3.44 18.58 -6.47
N GLN A 233 -2.90 18.53 -5.25
CA GLN A 233 -2.75 19.70 -4.39
C GLN A 233 -1.29 20.16 -4.33
N SER A 234 -1.09 21.46 -4.42
CA SER A 234 0.22 22.09 -4.16
C SER A 234 0.37 22.56 -2.71
N GLY A 235 -0.73 22.61 -1.94
CA GLY A 235 -0.73 23.16 -0.58
C GLY A 235 -0.02 24.52 -0.52
N PRO A 236 0.90 24.74 0.44
CA PRO A 236 1.69 25.96 0.51
C PRO A 236 2.92 25.97 -0.41
N GLY A 237 3.12 24.93 -1.23
CA GLY A 237 4.13 24.84 -2.26
C GLY A 237 3.67 25.38 -3.62
N THR A 238 4.41 25.03 -4.67
CA THR A 238 4.14 25.51 -6.05
C THR A 238 3.83 24.39 -7.05
N MET A 239 3.87 23.14 -6.61
CA MET A 239 3.61 21.95 -7.44
C MET A 239 3.04 20.82 -6.59
N THR A 240 2.53 19.78 -7.23
CA THR A 240 2.03 18.59 -6.51
C THR A 240 3.17 17.69 -6.05
N GLY A 241 2.93 16.87 -5.03
CA GLY A 241 3.89 15.85 -4.59
C GLY A 241 4.28 14.90 -5.72
N HIS A 242 3.30 14.51 -6.55
CA HIS A 242 3.52 13.72 -7.78
C HIS A 242 4.54 14.38 -8.72
N ASN A 243 4.27 15.63 -9.12
CA ASN A 243 5.13 16.36 -10.05
C ASN A 243 6.50 16.66 -9.47
N ALA A 244 6.61 16.88 -8.16
CA ALA A 244 7.89 17.10 -7.49
C ALA A 244 8.84 15.91 -7.65
N ILE A 245 8.32 14.69 -7.58
CA ILE A 245 9.14 13.48 -7.77
C ILE A 245 9.32 13.13 -9.24
N VAL A 246 8.24 13.11 -10.03
CA VAL A 246 8.28 12.71 -11.44
C VAL A 246 9.17 13.62 -12.29
N ASN A 247 9.14 14.94 -12.03
CA ASN A 247 9.94 15.92 -12.78
C ASN A 247 11.33 16.15 -12.16
N GLY A 248 11.69 15.43 -11.09
CA GLY A 248 12.99 15.55 -10.44
C GLY A 248 13.22 16.88 -9.71
N ALA A 249 12.16 17.58 -9.28
CA ALA A 249 12.30 18.79 -8.47
C ALA A 249 12.90 18.49 -7.08
N GLY A 250 12.53 17.34 -6.51
CA GLY A 250 13.10 16.79 -5.27
C GLY A 250 12.09 16.54 -4.17
N PHE A 251 12.49 15.72 -3.18
CA PHE A 251 11.63 15.37 -2.04
C PHE A 251 11.25 16.59 -1.19
N GLY A 252 12.12 17.61 -1.12
CA GLY A 252 11.85 18.85 -0.38
C GLY A 252 10.61 19.60 -0.85
N GLU A 253 10.29 19.56 -2.15
CA GLU A 253 9.06 20.17 -2.68
C GLU A 253 7.79 19.40 -2.26
N THR A 254 7.90 18.10 -1.97
CA THR A 254 6.80 17.32 -1.39
C THR A 254 6.51 17.77 0.05
N ILE A 255 7.57 18.00 0.84
CA ILE A 255 7.46 18.54 2.20
C ILE A 255 6.83 19.93 2.15
N ARG A 256 7.33 20.78 1.24
CA ARG A 256 6.80 22.13 1.03
C ARG A 256 5.32 22.11 0.70
N SER A 257 4.89 21.18 -0.14
CA SER A 257 3.50 21.09 -0.59
C SER A 257 2.55 20.50 0.46
N ILE A 258 3.06 19.82 1.48
CA ILE A 258 2.24 19.22 2.55
C ILE A 258 2.17 20.14 3.76
N ASN A 259 3.32 20.65 4.24
CA ASN A 259 3.36 21.49 5.45
C ASN A 259 4.43 22.59 5.39
N GLY A 260 4.75 23.07 4.19
CA GLY A 260 5.87 24.00 3.98
C GLY A 260 5.73 25.37 4.62
N ALA A 261 4.51 25.81 4.91
CA ALA A 261 4.28 27.08 5.61
C ALA A 261 4.81 27.07 7.05
N ILE A 262 4.95 25.88 7.65
CA ILE A 262 5.37 25.71 9.05
C ILE A 262 6.77 25.10 9.13
N GLU A 263 7.11 24.15 8.25
CA GLU A 263 8.35 23.36 8.37
C GLU A 263 9.53 23.93 7.57
N CYS A 264 9.29 24.40 6.35
CA CYS A 264 10.36 24.80 5.43
C CYS A 264 10.97 26.17 5.79
N ASN A 265 12.06 26.52 5.10
CA ASN A 265 12.79 27.79 5.23
C ASN A 265 13.29 28.04 6.66
N GLY A 266 13.64 26.97 7.38
CA GLY A 266 14.09 27.02 8.77
C GLY A 266 12.97 27.08 9.82
N GLY A 267 11.70 26.94 9.44
CA GLY A 267 10.56 26.96 10.36
C GLY A 267 10.58 25.79 11.35
N ASN A 268 10.84 24.56 10.87
CA ASN A 268 11.02 23.39 11.73
C ASN A 268 12.01 22.37 11.13
N PRO A 269 13.33 22.64 11.23
CA PRO A 269 14.36 21.77 10.65
C PRO A 269 14.32 20.32 11.15
N ALA A 270 13.89 20.11 12.39
CA ALA A 270 13.79 18.77 12.98
C ALA A 270 12.71 17.92 12.28
N GLN A 271 11.56 18.50 11.95
CA GLN A 271 10.49 17.79 11.23
C GLN A 271 10.86 17.52 9.78
N VAL A 272 11.47 18.49 9.09
CA VAL A 272 12.02 18.30 7.74
C VAL A 272 13.01 17.12 7.74
N GLN A 273 13.95 17.09 8.68
CA GLN A 273 14.91 15.99 8.78
C GLN A 273 14.24 14.66 9.12
N SER A 274 13.20 14.65 9.96
CA SER A 274 12.41 13.45 10.27
C SER A 274 11.76 12.85 9.01
N ARG A 275 11.17 13.70 8.14
CA ARG A 275 10.63 13.26 6.85
C ARG A 275 11.72 12.70 5.93
N ILE A 276 12.85 13.38 5.83
CA ILE A 276 14.00 12.93 5.01
C ILE A 276 14.51 11.57 5.49
N ASN A 277 14.63 11.36 6.80
CA ASN A 277 15.08 10.10 7.38
C ASN A 277 14.13 8.96 7.01
N LYS A 278 12.81 9.19 7.12
CA LYS A 278 11.80 8.20 6.77
C LYS A 278 11.79 7.88 5.28
N PHE A 279 11.89 8.91 4.43
CA PHE A 279 12.02 8.75 2.99
C PHE A 279 13.26 7.95 2.59
N THR A 280 14.40 8.25 3.20
CA THR A 280 15.66 7.51 2.98
C THR A 280 15.49 6.04 3.36
N GLN A 281 14.88 5.75 4.52
CA GLN A 281 14.59 4.37 4.92
C GLN A 281 13.71 3.63 3.91
N PHE A 282 12.68 4.29 3.39
CA PHE A 282 11.73 3.65 2.44
C PHE A 282 12.34 3.46 1.06
N THR A 283 13.16 4.40 0.57
CA THR A 283 13.87 4.22 -0.70
C THR A 283 14.87 3.05 -0.65
N GLN A 284 15.57 2.87 0.47
CA GLN A 284 16.44 1.71 0.69
C GLN A 284 15.66 0.40 0.63
N LEU A 285 14.50 0.33 1.31
CA LEU A 285 13.66 -0.86 1.32
C LEU A 285 13.11 -1.24 -0.06
N LEU A 286 12.86 -0.24 -0.92
CA LEU A 286 12.40 -0.47 -2.29
C LEU A 286 13.54 -0.71 -3.29
N GLY A 287 14.80 -0.54 -2.87
CA GLY A 287 15.96 -0.62 -3.75
C GLY A 287 15.96 0.49 -4.80
N THR A 288 15.71 1.74 -4.39
CA THR A 288 15.79 2.95 -5.23
C THR A 288 16.64 4.03 -4.55
N THR A 289 16.91 5.14 -5.24
CA THR A 289 17.67 6.28 -4.71
C THR A 289 16.76 7.41 -4.25
N THR A 290 17.24 8.26 -3.34
CA THR A 290 16.51 9.44 -2.86
C THR A 290 16.40 10.55 -3.90
N GLY A 291 17.28 10.57 -4.90
CA GLY A 291 17.45 11.74 -5.79
C GLY A 291 18.12 12.91 -5.06
N SER A 292 17.95 14.12 -5.59
CA SER A 292 18.51 15.38 -5.06
C SER A 292 17.43 16.23 -4.37
N ASN A 293 17.85 17.38 -3.80
CA ASN A 293 16.98 18.40 -3.20
C ASN A 293 16.00 17.82 -2.16
N LEU A 294 16.55 17.15 -1.14
CA LEU A 294 15.74 16.45 -0.14
C LEU A 294 15.11 17.38 0.90
N SER A 295 15.73 18.54 1.14
CA SER A 295 15.25 19.52 2.12
C SER A 295 14.44 20.62 1.45
N CYS A 296 13.63 21.25 2.29
CA CYS A 296 13.19 22.63 2.19
C CYS A 296 13.57 23.33 3.51
#